data_AF-A0A661VRD2-F1
#
_entry.id   AF-A0A661VRD2-F1
#
_cell.length_a   1.000
_cell.length_b   1.000
_cell.length_c   1.000
_cell.angle_alpha   90.00
_cell.angle_beta   90.00
_cell.angle_gamma   90.00
#
_symmetry.space_group_name_H-M   'P 1'
#
loop_
_entity.id
_entity.type
_entity.pdbx_description
1 polymer ?
#
loop_
_entity_poly.entity_id
_entity_poly.type
_entity_poly.pdbx_seq_one_letter_code
_entity_poly.pdbx_strand_id
1 'polypeptide(L)'
;MKEKFDGFDVIRIKFPVFGTKKIKLLRGHITVPFTTLLGGLFIRKPDIIFIYSPPLFMGITAWIINSIKKIPWIMGVQDLHPQCYIDQGVLKNKFLIYVLETIEKFCYKKASYITVHSEGNKRHIVEKKGI
;
A
#
# COMPACT_ATOMS: atom_id res chain seq x y z
N MET A 1 15.08 -13.20 5.92
CA MET A 1 15.15 -14.66 6.13
C MET A 1 14.50 -15.33 4.94
N LYS A 2 15.19 -16.25 4.25
CA LYS A 2 14.61 -17.05 3.18
C LYS A 2 14.12 -18.35 3.80
N GLU A 3 12.91 -18.77 3.49
CA GLU A 3 12.36 -20.05 3.92
C GLU A 3 11.48 -20.64 2.81
N LYS A 4 11.19 -21.93 2.89
CA LYS A 4 10.16 -22.57 2.06
C LYS A 4 8.90 -22.75 2.91
N PHE A 5 7.76 -22.31 2.40
CA PHE A 5 6.47 -22.42 3.08
C PHE A 5 5.40 -22.83 2.06
N ASP A 6 4.71 -23.96 2.29
CA ASP A 6 3.70 -24.52 1.39
C ASP A 6 4.12 -24.60 -0.10
N GLY A 7 5.38 -24.94 -0.36
CA GLY A 7 5.94 -25.03 -1.71
C GLY A 7 6.38 -23.69 -2.32
N PHE A 8 6.22 -22.57 -1.61
CA PHE A 8 6.66 -21.24 -2.03
C PHE A 8 7.98 -20.84 -1.38
N ASP A 9 8.85 -20.19 -2.14
CA ASP A 9 10.02 -19.49 -1.59
C ASP A 9 9.58 -18.15 -0.98
N VAL A 10 9.71 -18.03 0.35
CA VAL A 10 9.30 -16.85 1.11
C VAL A 10 10.51 -16.07 1.58
N ILE A 11 10.54 -14.78 1.24
CA ILE A 11 11.53 -13.83 1.76
C ILE A 11 10.85 -13.02 2.87
N ARG A 12 11.12 -13.38 4.13
CA ARG A 12 10.62 -12.63 5.28
C ARG A 12 11.56 -11.48 5.63
N ILE A 13 10.98 -10.29 5.74
CA ILE A 13 11.62 -9.10 6.29
C ILE A 13 11.12 -8.97 7.72
N LYS A 14 12.00 -9.23 8.70
CA LYS A 14 11.67 -9.04 10.11
C LYS A 14 11.76 -7.55 10.42
N PHE A 15 10.74 -7.02 11.08
CA PHE A 15 10.82 -5.67 11.62
C PHE A 15 10.24 -5.62 13.03
N PRO A 16 10.96 -5.04 13.99
CA PRO A 16 10.47 -4.95 15.34
C PRO A 16 9.54 -3.74 15.48
N VAL A 17 8.25 -4.01 15.68
CA VAL A 17 7.28 -2.98 16.04
C VAL A 17 7.10 -3.00 17.55
N PHE A 18 7.61 -1.97 18.23
CA PHE A 18 7.52 -1.80 19.70
C PHE A 18 6.42 -0.79 20.08
N GLY A 19 5.91 -0.90 21.32
CA GLY A 19 4.92 0.04 21.89
C GLY A 19 3.52 -0.54 22.11
N THR A 20 2.57 0.32 22.46
CA THR A 20 1.15 -0.07 22.66
C THR A 20 0.48 -0.44 21.32
N LYS A 21 -0.68 -1.11 21.35
CA LYS A 21 -1.39 -1.56 20.12
C LYS A 21 -1.62 -0.44 19.10
N LYS A 22 -2.02 0.76 19.56
CA LYS A 22 -2.23 1.94 18.69
C LYS A 22 -0.92 2.48 18.10
N ILE A 23 0.13 2.55 18.91
CA ILE A 23 1.46 3.00 18.48
C ILE A 23 2.06 2.02 17.48
N LYS A 24 1.90 0.72 17.72
CA LYS A 24 2.33 -0.34 16.79
C LYS A 24 1.64 -0.20 15.44
N LEU A 25 0.33 0.05 15.43
CA LEU A 25 -0.43 0.24 14.19
C LEU A 25 0.07 1.47 13.42
N LEU A 26 0.14 2.64 14.07
CA LEU A 26 0.61 3.87 13.42
C LEU A 26 2.03 3.73 12.87
N ARG A 27 2.94 3.17 13.65
CA ARG A 27 4.32 2.92 13.21
C ARG A 27 4.35 1.94 12.04
N GLY A 28 3.57 0.87 12.12
CA GLY A 28 3.47 -0.14 11.06
C GLY A 28 3.12 0.46 9.70
N HIS A 29 2.20 1.44 9.65
CA HIS A 29 1.81 2.12 8.41
C HIS A 29 2.96 2.88 7.72
N ILE A 30 4.05 3.19 8.44
CA ILE A 30 5.22 3.90 7.91
C ILE A 30 6.40 2.94 7.75
N THR A 31 6.67 2.12 8.77
CA THR A 31 7.85 1.27 8.81
C THR A 31 7.75 0.05 7.90
N VAL A 32 6.55 -0.52 7.72
CA VAL A 32 6.35 -1.68 6.83
C VAL A 32 6.61 -1.30 5.36
N PRO A 33 6.05 -0.20 4.82
CA PRO A 33 6.42 0.29 3.49
C PRO A 33 7.93 0.50 3.34
N PHE A 34 8.56 1.19 4.30
CA PHE A 34 9.99 1.49 4.22
C PHE A 34 10.87 0.24 4.23
N THR A 35 10.61 -0.73 5.11
CA THR A 35 11.38 -1.97 5.18
C THR A 35 11.13 -2.88 3.98
N THR A 36 9.88 -2.92 3.49
CA THR A 36 9.53 -3.64 2.26
C THR A 36 10.19 -3.01 1.05
N LEU A 37 10.31 -1.68 1.00
CA LEU A 37 11.07 -0.97 -0.04
C LEU A 37 12.52 -1.45 -0.04
N LEU A 38 13.21 -1.39 1.10
CA LEU A 38 14.61 -1.81 1.18
C LEU A 38 14.76 -3.28 0.74
N GLY A 39 13.98 -4.19 1.31
CA GLY A 39 14.05 -5.60 0.90
C GLY A 39 13.74 -5.80 -0.58
N GLY A 40 12.70 -5.12 -1.09
CA GLY A 40 12.29 -5.14 -2.49
C GLY A 40 13.38 -4.66 -3.45
N LEU A 41 14.25 -3.74 -3.04
CA LEU A 41 15.37 -3.30 -3.87
C LEU A 41 16.47 -4.38 -3.99
N PHE A 42 16.72 -5.16 -2.93
CA PHE A 42 17.78 -6.17 -2.89
C PHE A 42 17.38 -7.57 -3.34
N ILE A 43 16.10 -7.84 -3.60
CA ILE A 43 15.68 -9.11 -4.20
C ILE A 43 15.95 -9.17 -5.70
N ARG A 44 16.04 -10.40 -6.23
CA ARG A 44 16.01 -10.67 -7.67
C ARG A 44 14.76 -10.00 -8.26
N LYS A 45 14.93 -9.40 -9.45
CA LYS A 45 13.85 -8.73 -10.19
C LYS A 45 12.65 -9.68 -10.38
N PRO A 46 11.47 -9.44 -9.77
CA PRO A 46 10.27 -10.22 -10.05
C PRO A 46 9.61 -9.78 -11.37
N ASP A 47 8.66 -10.58 -11.86
CA ASP A 47 7.85 -10.27 -13.05
C ASP A 47 6.71 -9.30 -12.75
N ILE A 48 6.22 -9.30 -11.50
CA ILE A 48 5.14 -8.42 -11.05
C ILE A 48 5.27 -8.07 -9.57
N ILE A 49 4.79 -6.89 -9.20
CA ILE A 49 4.66 -6.48 -7.80
C ILE A 49 3.18 -6.41 -7.46
N PHE A 50 2.76 -7.09 -6.39
CA PHE A 50 1.39 -7.03 -5.90
C PHE A 50 1.39 -6.48 -4.48
N ILE A 51 0.66 -5.38 -4.23
CA ILE A 51 0.52 -4.79 -2.90
C ILE A 51 -0.94 -4.65 -2.49
N TYR A 52 -1.19 -4.65 -1.18
CA TYR A 52 -2.51 -4.37 -0.61
C TYR A 52 -2.54 -2.99 0.05
N SER A 53 -3.67 -2.30 -0.06
CA SER A 53 -4.01 -1.08 0.69
C SER A 53 -5.24 -1.34 1.55
N PRO A 54 -5.20 -0.99 2.86
CA PRO A 54 -4.09 -0.32 3.58
C PRO A 54 -2.87 -1.24 3.88
N PRO A 55 -1.68 -0.68 4.20
CA PRO A 55 -1.38 0.75 4.37
C PRO A 55 -1.07 1.48 3.07
N LEU A 56 -1.60 2.70 2.90
CA LEU A 56 -1.55 3.47 1.66
C LEU A 56 -0.13 3.69 1.10
N PHE A 57 0.86 3.87 2.00
CA PHE A 57 2.26 4.07 1.65
C PHE A 57 2.91 2.85 0.97
N MET A 58 2.26 1.68 0.97
CA MET A 58 2.69 0.53 0.15
C MET A 58 2.64 0.85 -1.35
N GLY A 59 1.70 1.70 -1.79
CA GLY A 59 1.64 2.14 -3.18
C GLY A 59 2.89 2.94 -3.58
N ILE A 60 3.37 3.83 -2.70
CA ILE A 60 4.64 4.56 -2.91
C ILE A 60 5.81 3.59 -2.98
N THR A 61 5.83 2.58 -2.10
CA THR A 61 6.87 1.54 -2.11
C THR A 61 6.90 0.78 -3.44
N ALA A 62 5.74 0.32 -3.90
CA ALA A 62 5.61 -0.37 -5.18
C ALA A 62 6.03 0.53 -6.35
N TRP A 63 5.62 1.80 -6.34
CA TRP A 63 6.00 2.77 -7.36
C TRP A 63 7.52 3.01 -7.44
N ILE A 64 8.21 3.13 -6.29
CA ILE A 64 9.67 3.30 -6.28
C ILE A 64 10.36 2.05 -6.85
N ILE A 65 9.96 0.85 -6.41
CA ILE A 65 10.52 -0.41 -6.92
C ILE A 65 10.22 -0.56 -8.42
N ASN A 66 9.00 -0.24 -8.86
CA ASN A 66 8.60 -0.19 -10.26
C ASN A 66 9.51 0.75 -11.06
N SER A 67 9.78 1.95 -10.56
CA SER A 67 10.59 2.96 -11.25
C SER A 67 12.06 2.51 -11.41
N ILE A 68 12.62 1.83 -10.41
CA ILE A 68 14.01 1.36 -10.42
C ILE A 68 14.15 0.07 -11.23
N LYS A 69 13.29 -0.92 -11.01
CA LYS A 69 13.41 -2.25 -11.62
C LYS A 69 12.64 -2.38 -12.95
N LYS A 70 11.79 -1.41 -13.30
CA LYS A 70 10.91 -1.41 -14.48
C LYS A 70 10.03 -2.67 -14.53
N ILE A 71 9.20 -2.86 -13.51
CA ILE A 71 8.29 -4.01 -13.34
C ILE A 71 6.87 -3.49 -13.09
N PRO A 72 5.82 -3.99 -13.78
CA PRO A 72 4.45 -3.57 -13.51
C PRO A 72 4.03 -3.88 -12.06
N TRP A 73 3.12 -3.07 -11.53
CA TRP A 73 2.61 -3.29 -10.18
C TRP A 73 1.09 -3.15 -10.10
N ILE A 74 0.49 -3.98 -9.25
CA ILE A 74 -0.95 -4.06 -9.01
C ILE A 74 -1.26 -3.61 -7.59
N MET A 75 -2.25 -2.74 -7.46
CA MET A 75 -2.77 -2.28 -6.19
C MET A 75 -4.07 -3.00 -5.84
N GLY A 76 -4.05 -3.85 -4.82
CA GLY A 76 -5.24 -4.44 -4.21
C GLY A 76 -5.85 -3.52 -3.18
N VAL A 77 -6.94 -2.84 -3.54
CA VAL A 77 -7.68 -1.95 -2.65
C VAL A 77 -8.70 -2.77 -1.87
N GLN A 78 -8.39 -3.05 -0.61
CA GLN A 78 -9.28 -3.77 0.29
C GLN A 78 -10.37 -2.84 0.83
N ASP A 79 -9.93 -1.68 1.34
CA ASP A 79 -10.80 -0.63 1.85
C ASP A 79 -10.50 0.70 1.15
N LEU A 80 -11.52 1.56 1.04
CA LEU A 80 -11.38 2.93 0.55
C LEU A 80 -10.70 3.79 1.63
N HIS A 81 -9.37 3.75 1.68
CA HIS A 81 -8.56 4.49 2.63
C HIS A 81 -7.88 5.69 1.96
N PRO A 82 -8.08 6.94 2.42
CA PRO A 82 -8.48 7.33 3.80
C PRO A 82 -9.99 7.55 4.01
N GLN A 83 -10.83 7.36 2.99
CA GLN A 83 -12.26 7.69 3.02
C GLN A 83 -13.01 7.07 4.21
N CYS A 84 -12.75 5.80 4.51
CA CYS A 84 -13.39 5.10 5.64
C CYS A 84 -13.17 5.81 6.98
N TYR A 85 -12.00 6.40 7.22
CA TYR A 85 -11.71 7.13 8.45
C TYR A 85 -12.33 8.53 8.46
N ILE A 86 -12.52 9.13 7.30
CA ILE A 86 -13.19 10.42 7.15
C ILE A 86 -14.68 10.25 7.45
N ASP A 87 -15.31 9.23 6.84
CA ASP A 87 -16.74 8.95 7.00
C ASP A 87 -17.11 8.59 8.44
N GLN A 88 -16.22 7.86 9.14
CA GLN A 88 -16.38 7.54 10.57
C GLN A 88 -16.09 8.73 11.51
N GLY A 89 -15.64 9.87 10.98
CA GLY A 89 -15.24 11.02 11.78
C GLY A 89 -13.98 10.80 12.62
N VAL A 90 -13.20 9.76 12.34
CA VAL A 90 -11.92 9.49 13.03
C VAL A 90 -10.84 10.44 12.51
N LEU A 91 -10.81 10.66 11.19
CA LEU A 91 -9.89 11.59 10.54
C LEU A 91 -10.61 12.90 10.22
N LYS A 92 -10.34 13.95 11.02
CA LYS A 92 -10.99 15.27 10.88
C LYS A 92 -10.07 16.39 10.37
N ASN A 93 -8.75 16.19 10.43
CA ASN A 93 -7.79 17.22 10.06
C ASN A 93 -7.77 17.39 8.53
N LYS A 94 -8.26 18.54 8.03
CA LYS A 94 -8.38 18.84 6.60
C LYS A 94 -7.06 18.76 5.84
N PHE A 95 -5.95 19.20 6.44
CA PHE A 95 -4.64 19.12 5.83
C PHE A 95 -4.18 17.66 5.68
N LEU A 96 -4.34 16.86 6.73
CA LEU A 96 -3.97 15.44 6.69
C LEU A 96 -4.85 14.65 5.71
N ILE A 97 -6.14 14.95 5.65
CA ILE A 97 -7.06 14.39 4.64
C ILE A 97 -6.53 14.69 3.23
N TYR A 98 -6.27 15.95 2.93
CA TYR A 98 -5.77 16.38 1.63
C TYR A 98 -4.47 15.65 1.23
N VAL A 99 -3.52 15.54 2.16
CA VAL A 99 -2.25 14.81 1.92
C VAL A 99 -2.51 13.34 1.61
N LEU A 100 -3.32 12.66 2.42
CA LEU A 100 -3.62 11.23 2.24
C LEU A 100 -4.39 10.97 0.94
N GLU A 101 -5.39 11.79 0.60
CA GLU A 101 -6.12 11.68 -0.67
C GLU A 101 -5.21 11.96 -1.88
N THR A 102 -4.26 12.87 -1.74
CA THR A 102 -3.28 13.15 -2.81
C THR A 102 -2.37 11.94 -3.05
N ILE A 103 -1.87 11.32 -1.96
CA ILE A 103 -1.07 10.09 -2.05
C ILE A 103 -1.89 8.95 -2.64
N GLU A 104 -3.16 8.82 -2.24
CA GLU A 104 -4.08 7.81 -2.76
C GLU A 104 -4.27 7.96 -4.27
N LYS A 105 -4.63 9.15 -4.73
CA LYS A 105 -4.78 9.45 -6.17
C LYS A 105 -3.48 9.20 -6.93
N PHE A 106 -2.34 9.57 -6.36
CA PHE A 106 -1.04 9.29 -6.96
C PHE A 106 -0.80 7.78 -7.13
N CYS A 107 -1.04 6.99 -6.09
CA CYS A 107 -0.83 5.54 -6.13
C CYS A 107 -1.73 4.89 -7.18
N TYR A 108 -3.01 5.24 -7.21
CA TYR A 108 -3.94 4.74 -8.19
C TYR A 108 -3.54 5.09 -9.63
N LYS A 109 -3.13 6.33 -9.91
CA LYS A 109 -2.67 6.75 -11.24
C LYS A 109 -1.37 6.08 -11.69
N LYS A 110 -0.55 5.63 -10.75
CA LYS A 110 0.75 4.97 -11.05
C LYS A 110 0.65 3.45 -11.11
N ALA A 111 -0.40 2.85 -10.58
CA ALA A 111 -0.62 1.42 -10.64
C ALA A 111 -0.88 0.97 -12.08
N SER A 112 -0.34 -0.19 -12.47
CA SER A 112 -0.65 -0.81 -13.76
C SER A 112 -2.07 -1.36 -13.77
N TYR A 113 -2.50 -1.92 -12.64
CA TYR A 113 -3.88 -2.35 -12.41
C TYR A 113 -4.30 -2.09 -10.96
N ILE A 114 -5.59 -1.85 -10.77
CA ILE A 114 -6.22 -1.71 -9.46
C ILE A 114 -7.25 -2.83 -9.34
N THR A 115 -7.22 -3.58 -8.24
CA THR A 115 -8.23 -4.58 -7.91
C THR A 115 -9.04 -4.10 -6.71
N VAL A 116 -10.35 -4.38 -6.72
CA VAL A 116 -11.31 -3.98 -5.69
C VAL A 116 -12.24 -5.14 -5.39
N HIS A 117 -12.84 -5.16 -4.20
CA HIS A 117 -13.74 -6.23 -3.77
C HIS A 117 -15.19 -6.10 -4.25
N SER A 118 -15.58 -4.96 -4.84
CA SER A 118 -16.96 -4.75 -5.30
C SER A 118 -17.06 -3.72 -6.42
N GLU A 119 -18.13 -3.80 -7.21
CA GLU A 119 -18.47 -2.78 -8.21
C GLU A 119 -18.71 -1.40 -7.57
N GLY A 120 -19.19 -1.35 -6.33
CA GLY A 120 -19.34 -0.09 -5.59
C GLY A 120 -18.00 0.59 -5.33
N ASN A 121 -16.99 -0.17 -4.91
CA ASN A 121 -15.63 0.36 -4.71
C ASN A 121 -15.02 0.83 -6.04
N LYS A 122 -15.26 0.09 -7.13
CA LYS A 122 -14.83 0.48 -8.47
C LYS A 122 -15.41 1.84 -8.88
N ARG A 123 -16.74 2.00 -8.79
CA ARG A 123 -17.43 3.27 -9.10
C ARG A 123 -16.90 4.40 -8.25
N HIS A 124 -16.71 4.19 -6.95
CA HIS A 124 -16.16 5.21 -6.07
C HIS A 124 -14.78 5.72 -6.55
N ILE A 125 -13.87 4.81 -6.91
CA ILE A 125 -12.53 5.18 -7.37
C ILE A 125 -12.61 5.95 -8.70
N VAL A 126 -13.38 5.42 -9.68
CA VAL A 126 -13.50 6.04 -11.00
C VAL A 126 -14.16 7.43 -10.91
N GLU A 127 -15.30 7.53 -10.24
CA GLU A 127 -16.11 8.76 -10.19
C GLU A 127 -15.50 9.83 -9.27
N LYS A 128 -15.07 9.46 -8.05
CA LYS A 128 -14.61 10.45 -7.05
C LYS A 128 -13.12 10.74 -7.13
N LYS A 129 -12.32 9.80 -7.61
CA LYS A 129 -10.85 9.97 -7.67
C LYS A 129 -10.36 10.28 -9.09
N GLY A 130 -11.21 10.13 -10.11
CA GLY A 130 -10.97 10.60 -11.48
C GLY A 130 -9.85 9.82 -12.17
N ILE A 131 -9.98 8.49 -12.17
CA ILE A 131 -8.98 7.53 -12.61
C ILE A 131 -9.61 6.54 -13.58
#